data_AF-A0A377Q819-F1
#
_entry.id   AF-A0A377Q819-F1
#
_cell.length_a   1.000
_cell.length_b   1.000
_cell.length_c   1.000
_cell.angle_alpha   90.00
_cell.angle_beta   90.00
_cell.angle_gamma   90.00
#
_symmetry.space_group_name_H-M   'P 1'
#
loop_
_entity.id
_entity.type
_entity.pdbx_description
1 polymer ?
#
loop_
_entity_poly.entity_id
_entity_poly.type
_entity_poly.pdbx_seq_one_letter_code
_entity_poly.pdbx_strand_id
1 'polypeptide(L)'
;MKLSITTQKILDQFGLVIGLGGQTEIVDFYLAGECYVHHSSMPTALAGFTMVSPEFAQGRFPKVSFIDFIQKRPAMDEREILAFAAVCGIEVSPPFWGNPAPFAKHLWDVIARYQLDVFFERVEGDSRLGDHYCMRPRGFNWTDPDQPELPNVLSQWRAEFRLLSLTKQLMVATILQLYRQGPDHYWMVRVPKKWHACEGINELKKSDALGDWARLYALYPGW
;
A
#
# COMPACT_ATOMS: atom_id res chain seq x y z
N MET A 1 15.40 12.64 -11.34
CA MET A 1 14.84 11.36 -11.84
C MET A 1 14.38 11.56 -13.28
N LYS A 2 14.83 10.76 -14.25
CA LYS A 2 14.34 10.85 -15.63
C LYS A 2 13.17 9.88 -15.78
N LEU A 3 11.95 10.38 -15.85
CA LEU A 3 10.76 9.54 -16.01
C LEU A 3 10.74 8.89 -17.39
N SER A 4 10.20 7.67 -17.46
CA SER A 4 9.90 7.06 -18.75
C SER A 4 8.79 7.87 -19.44
N ILE A 5 8.80 7.90 -20.78
CA ILE A 5 7.74 8.56 -21.57
C ILE A 5 6.36 8.01 -21.20
N THR A 6 6.28 6.72 -20.92
CA THR A 6 5.04 6.04 -20.56
C THR A 6 4.53 6.47 -19.18
N THR A 7 5.43 6.65 -18.21
CA THR A 7 5.10 7.19 -16.90
C THR A 7 4.57 8.62 -17.00
N GLN A 8 5.26 9.47 -17.77
CA GLN A 8 4.83 10.86 -17.96
C GLN A 8 3.42 10.93 -18.58
N LYS A 9 3.14 10.10 -19.60
CA LYS A 9 1.81 10.03 -20.23
C LYS A 9 0.67 9.68 -19.27
N ILE A 10 0.92 8.94 -18.19
CA ILE A 10 -0.10 8.66 -17.17
C ILE A 10 -0.30 9.89 -16.28
N LEU A 11 0.77 10.55 -15.88
CA LEU A 11 0.68 11.76 -15.05
C LEU A 11 0.00 12.92 -15.81
N ASP A 12 0.29 13.06 -17.10
CA ASP A 12 -0.31 14.07 -17.97
C ASP A 12 -1.85 13.94 -18.03
N GLN A 13 -2.39 12.70 -17.97
CA GLN A 13 -3.85 12.47 -17.96
C GLN A 13 -4.54 13.03 -16.72
N PHE A 14 -3.77 13.26 -15.65
CA PHE A 14 -4.26 13.81 -14.38
C PHE A 14 -3.84 15.27 -14.19
N GLY A 15 -3.24 15.91 -15.20
CA GLY A 15 -2.69 17.27 -15.06
C GLY A 15 -1.51 17.34 -14.08
N LEU A 16 -0.78 16.23 -13.90
CA LEU A 16 0.34 16.11 -12.96
C LEU A 16 1.69 16.08 -13.67
N VAL A 17 2.71 16.63 -12.99
CA VAL A 17 4.12 16.46 -13.37
C VAL A 17 4.97 16.14 -12.14
N ILE A 18 6.16 15.59 -12.36
CA ILE A 18 7.21 15.55 -11.35
C ILE A 18 8.20 16.68 -11.64
N GLY A 19 8.23 17.68 -10.77
CA GLY A 19 9.11 18.84 -10.88
C GLY A 19 10.59 18.47 -10.73
N LEU A 20 11.47 19.43 -10.98
CA LEU A 20 12.94 19.22 -10.94
C LEU A 20 13.44 18.73 -9.57
N GLY A 21 12.74 19.07 -8.49
CA GLY A 21 13.03 18.60 -7.14
C GLY A 21 12.47 17.21 -6.79
N GLY A 22 11.86 16.49 -7.74
CA GLY A 22 11.20 15.21 -7.50
C GLY A 22 9.83 15.33 -6.83
N GLN A 23 9.33 16.55 -6.64
CA GLN A 23 8.01 16.79 -6.05
C GLN A 23 6.92 16.68 -7.12
N THR A 24 5.77 16.14 -6.73
CA THR A 24 4.59 16.12 -7.60
C THR A 24 3.95 17.51 -7.61
N GLU A 25 3.51 17.97 -8.78
CA GLU A 25 2.85 19.27 -8.97
C GLU A 25 1.62 19.09 -9.87
N ILE A 26 0.56 19.86 -9.62
CA ILE A 26 -0.57 20.01 -10.56
C ILE A 26 -0.26 21.19 -11.48
N VAL A 27 -0.13 20.93 -12.78
CA VAL A 27 0.16 21.95 -13.81
C VAL A 27 -1.08 22.33 -14.63
N ASP A 28 -2.11 21.48 -14.61
CA ASP A 28 -3.41 21.76 -15.20
C ASP A 28 -4.51 21.44 -14.18
N PHE A 29 -4.93 22.47 -13.44
CA PHE A 29 -5.92 22.33 -12.37
C PHE A 29 -7.32 21.97 -12.90
N TYR A 30 -7.66 22.45 -14.09
CA TYR A 30 -8.94 22.13 -14.72
C TYR A 30 -9.00 20.66 -15.10
N LEU A 31 -7.95 20.16 -15.76
CA LEU A 31 -7.83 18.74 -16.09
C LEU A 31 -7.80 17.87 -14.83
N ALA A 32 -7.02 18.25 -13.81
CA ALA A 32 -6.97 17.51 -12.55
C ALA A 32 -8.37 17.39 -11.89
N GLY A 33 -9.19 18.45 -11.97
CA GLY A 33 -10.55 18.47 -11.43
C GLY A 33 -11.52 17.57 -12.19
N GLU A 34 -11.45 17.58 -13.52
CA GLU A 34 -12.49 17.00 -14.39
C GLU A 34 -12.09 15.70 -15.10
N CYS A 35 -10.81 15.31 -15.08
CA CYS A 35 -10.33 14.13 -15.80
C CYS A 35 -11.06 12.85 -15.39
N TYR A 36 -11.29 11.96 -16.35
CA TYR A 36 -11.74 10.61 -16.04
C TYR A 36 -10.60 9.82 -15.39
N VAL A 37 -10.87 9.20 -14.25
CA VAL A 37 -9.91 8.34 -13.54
C VAL A 37 -10.40 6.91 -13.60
N HIS A 38 -9.73 6.09 -14.41
CA HIS A 38 -10.01 4.67 -14.48
C HIS A 38 -9.71 4.00 -13.12
N HIS A 39 -10.44 2.93 -12.77
CA HIS A 39 -10.32 2.33 -11.44
C HIS A 39 -8.94 1.71 -11.17
N SER A 40 -8.21 1.30 -12.21
CA SER A 40 -6.82 0.82 -12.11
C SER A 40 -5.83 1.95 -11.86
N SER A 41 -6.08 3.13 -12.44
CA SER A 41 -5.22 4.31 -12.28
C SER A 41 -5.58 5.16 -11.06
N MET A 42 -6.68 4.86 -10.39
CA MET A 42 -7.14 5.56 -9.18
C MET A 42 -6.04 5.70 -8.12
N PRO A 43 -5.25 4.65 -7.79
CA PRO A 43 -4.18 4.79 -6.81
C PRO A 43 -3.13 5.86 -7.19
N THR A 44 -2.77 5.93 -8.47
CA THR A 44 -1.81 6.90 -8.99
C THR A 44 -2.37 8.33 -8.91
N ALA A 45 -3.59 8.54 -9.40
CA ALA A 45 -4.23 9.86 -9.36
C ALA A 45 -4.44 10.34 -7.91
N LEU A 46 -4.97 9.49 -7.04
CA LEU A 46 -5.23 9.82 -5.64
C LEU A 46 -3.93 10.14 -4.89
N ALA A 47 -2.89 9.32 -5.05
CA ALA A 47 -1.59 9.58 -4.42
C ALA A 47 -0.97 10.88 -4.95
N GLY A 48 -0.98 11.09 -6.26
CA GLY A 48 -0.45 12.30 -6.90
C GLY A 48 -1.16 13.58 -6.42
N PHE A 49 -2.49 13.59 -6.42
CA PHE A 49 -3.26 14.71 -5.87
C PHE A 49 -3.00 14.91 -4.38
N THR A 50 -2.90 13.84 -3.59
CA THR A 50 -2.61 13.93 -2.15
C THR A 50 -1.23 14.52 -1.90
N MET A 51 -0.24 14.26 -2.76
CA MET A 51 1.11 14.84 -2.63
C MET A 51 1.13 16.35 -2.79
N VAL A 52 0.18 16.91 -3.56
CA VAL A 52 0.03 18.34 -3.83
C VAL A 52 -0.93 19.00 -2.83
N SER A 53 -2.15 18.48 -2.71
CA SER A 53 -3.16 18.93 -1.74
C SER A 53 -4.05 17.76 -1.32
N PRO A 54 -3.94 17.30 -0.05
CA PRO A 54 -4.84 16.30 0.51
C PRO A 54 -6.32 16.71 0.43
N GLU A 55 -6.63 17.99 0.56
CA GLU A 55 -7.99 18.53 0.50
C GLU A 55 -8.57 18.40 -0.91
N PHE A 56 -7.79 18.74 -1.94
CA PHE A 56 -8.18 18.55 -3.33
C PHE A 56 -8.41 17.07 -3.65
N ALA A 57 -7.50 16.20 -3.24
CA ALA A 57 -7.62 14.75 -3.43
C ALA A 57 -8.88 14.19 -2.74
N GLN A 58 -9.17 14.64 -1.51
CA GLN A 58 -10.38 14.24 -0.78
C GLN A 58 -11.65 14.75 -1.47
N GLY A 59 -11.63 15.95 -2.06
CA GLY A 59 -12.73 16.45 -2.88
C GLY A 59 -12.97 15.57 -4.13
N ARG A 60 -11.91 15.11 -4.78
CA ARG A 60 -11.98 14.25 -5.98
C ARG A 60 -12.40 12.81 -5.67
N PHE A 61 -12.02 12.29 -4.50
CA PHE A 61 -12.21 10.89 -4.09
C PHE A 61 -12.87 10.73 -2.70
N PRO A 62 -14.02 11.35 -2.42
CA PRO A 62 -14.53 11.58 -1.05
C PRO A 62 -14.93 10.32 -0.25
N LYS A 63 -14.97 9.16 -0.91
CA LYS A 63 -15.45 7.90 -0.32
C LYS A 63 -14.39 6.79 -0.33
N VAL A 64 -13.17 7.09 -0.78
CA VAL A 64 -12.13 6.07 -0.92
C VAL A 64 -11.43 5.90 0.43
N SER A 65 -11.66 4.76 1.08
CA SER A 65 -10.90 4.42 2.28
C SER A 65 -9.48 3.99 1.94
N PHE A 66 -8.58 4.06 2.93
CA PHE A 66 -7.22 3.57 2.77
C PHE A 66 -7.16 2.07 2.44
N ILE A 67 -8.10 1.26 2.93
CA ILE A 67 -8.20 -0.16 2.59
C ILE A 67 -8.65 -0.35 1.14
N ASP A 68 -9.67 0.40 0.69
CA ASP A 68 -10.12 0.35 -0.72
C ASP A 68 -8.98 0.71 -1.66
N PHE A 69 -8.16 1.70 -1.28
CA PHE A 69 -6.94 2.06 -2.00
C PHE A 69 -5.96 0.89 -2.10
N ILE A 70 -5.64 0.22 -0.98
CA ILE A 70 -4.72 -0.92 -0.96
C ILE A 70 -5.21 -2.04 -1.89
N GLN A 71 -6.51 -2.33 -1.85
CA GLN A 71 -7.15 -3.39 -2.62
C GLN A 71 -7.22 -3.10 -4.13
N LYS A 72 -6.88 -1.89 -4.58
CA LYS A 72 -6.74 -1.60 -6.02
C LYS A 72 -5.40 -2.02 -6.59
N ARG A 73 -4.41 -2.38 -5.76
CA ARG A 73 -3.07 -2.74 -6.24
C ARG A 73 -3.07 -3.82 -7.34
N PRO A 74 -3.82 -4.93 -7.24
CA PRO A 74 -3.79 -5.96 -8.28
C PRO A 74 -4.38 -5.53 -9.61
N ALA A 75 -5.21 -4.47 -9.64
CA ALA A 75 -5.82 -3.96 -10.86
C ALA A 75 -4.88 -3.03 -11.65
N MET A 76 -3.76 -2.61 -11.06
CA MET A 76 -2.80 -1.71 -11.70
C MET A 76 -1.91 -2.48 -12.68
N ASP A 77 -1.58 -1.88 -13.83
CA ASP A 77 -0.53 -2.35 -14.73
C ASP A 77 0.87 -1.80 -14.37
N GLU A 78 1.94 -2.30 -15.02
CA GLU A 78 3.32 -1.84 -14.75
C GLU A 78 3.50 -0.33 -14.88
N ARG A 79 2.80 0.28 -15.84
CA ARG A 79 2.93 1.71 -16.16
C ARG A 79 2.30 2.54 -15.05
N GLU A 80 1.11 2.13 -14.60
CA GLU A 80 0.39 2.74 -13.48
C GLU A 80 1.19 2.62 -12.18
N ILE A 81 1.82 1.48 -11.93
CA ILE A 81 2.69 1.26 -10.76
C ILE A 81 3.92 2.16 -10.81
N LEU A 82 4.57 2.29 -11.97
CA LEU A 82 5.71 3.19 -12.14
C LEU A 82 5.32 4.66 -11.96
N ALA A 83 4.13 5.05 -12.42
CA ALA A 83 3.59 6.38 -12.19
C ALA A 83 3.25 6.62 -10.71
N PHE A 84 2.66 5.63 -10.02
CA PHE A 84 2.45 5.67 -8.57
C PHE A 84 3.78 5.81 -7.81
N ALA A 85 4.78 5.02 -8.18
CA ALA A 85 6.11 5.07 -7.57
C ALA A 85 6.75 6.46 -7.76
N ALA A 86 6.64 7.04 -8.96
CA ALA A 86 7.13 8.37 -9.27
C ALA A 86 6.47 9.46 -8.40
N VAL A 87 5.13 9.45 -8.25
CA VAL A 87 4.46 10.46 -7.40
C VAL A 87 4.81 10.29 -5.92
N CYS A 88 5.06 9.06 -5.46
CA CYS A 88 5.54 8.79 -4.10
C CYS A 88 7.05 9.04 -3.93
N GLY A 89 7.77 9.45 -4.97
CA GLY A 89 9.21 9.73 -4.91
C GLY A 89 10.09 8.50 -4.69
N ILE A 90 9.61 7.30 -5.06
CA ILE A 90 10.37 6.06 -4.94
C ILE A 90 10.80 5.51 -6.30
N GLU A 91 11.97 4.87 -6.33
CA GLU A 91 12.45 4.15 -7.49
C GLU A 91 12.19 2.64 -7.33
N VAL A 92 11.46 2.08 -8.29
CA VAL A 92 11.19 0.64 -8.45
C VAL A 92 11.31 0.30 -9.94
N SER A 93 11.64 -0.96 -10.23
CA SER A 93 11.80 -1.45 -11.59
C SER A 93 10.97 -2.71 -11.83
N PRO A 94 10.28 -2.83 -12.97
CA PRO A 94 9.65 -4.09 -13.38
C PRO A 94 10.71 -5.17 -13.69
N PRO A 95 10.29 -6.44 -13.79
CA PRO A 95 8.92 -6.92 -13.65
C PRO A 95 8.49 -6.98 -12.18
N PHE A 96 7.27 -6.51 -11.89
CA PHE A 96 6.69 -6.61 -10.54
C PHE A 96 6.07 -7.97 -10.29
N TRP A 97 5.51 -8.58 -11.35
CA TRP A 97 5.01 -9.95 -11.34
C TRP A 97 6.13 -10.91 -11.72
N GLY A 98 6.19 -12.08 -11.09
CA GLY A 98 7.20 -13.11 -11.38
C GLY A 98 8.60 -12.81 -10.83
N ASN A 99 8.82 -11.67 -10.17
CA ASN A 99 10.03 -11.40 -9.39
C ASN A 99 9.67 -10.96 -7.95
N PRO A 100 9.38 -11.92 -7.05
CA PRO A 100 8.94 -11.60 -5.70
C PRO A 100 10.08 -11.17 -4.77
N ALA A 101 11.35 -11.33 -5.16
CA ALA A 101 12.49 -11.15 -4.26
C ALA A 101 12.64 -9.71 -3.71
N PRO A 102 12.50 -8.64 -4.52
CA PRO A 102 12.54 -7.27 -4.01
C PRO A 102 11.42 -6.98 -2.99
N PHE A 103 10.21 -7.48 -3.27
CA PHE A 103 9.09 -7.35 -2.35
C PHE A 103 9.33 -8.13 -1.05
N ALA A 104 9.75 -9.38 -1.15
CA ALA A 104 9.99 -10.25 0.01
C ALA A 104 11.02 -9.64 0.96
N LYS A 105 12.14 -9.15 0.40
CA LYS A 105 13.16 -8.47 1.20
C LYS A 105 12.57 -7.24 1.90
N HIS A 106 11.89 -6.38 1.16
CA HIS A 106 11.34 -5.14 1.70
C HIS A 106 10.22 -5.37 2.72
N LEU A 107 9.39 -6.41 2.54
CA LEU A 107 8.37 -6.84 3.49
C LEU A 107 8.97 -7.15 4.85
N TRP A 108 10.01 -7.98 4.89
CA TRP A 108 10.67 -8.35 6.14
C TRP A 108 11.44 -7.18 6.76
N ASP A 109 12.07 -6.34 5.93
CA ASP A 109 12.71 -5.10 6.41
C ASP A 109 11.67 -4.17 7.08
N VAL A 110 10.46 -4.02 6.52
CA VAL A 110 9.39 -3.22 7.12
C VAL A 110 8.86 -3.86 8.41
N ILE A 111 8.62 -5.17 8.43
CA ILE A 111 8.17 -5.86 9.65
C ILE A 111 9.19 -5.64 10.78
N ALA A 112 10.49 -5.76 10.49
CA ALA A 112 11.54 -5.53 11.48
C ALA A 112 11.65 -4.05 11.88
N ARG A 113 11.73 -3.13 10.91
CA ARG A 113 11.90 -1.68 11.16
C ARG A 113 10.77 -1.10 12.00
N TYR A 114 9.54 -1.51 11.75
CA TYR A 114 8.36 -0.99 12.45
C TYR A 114 7.95 -1.84 13.66
N GLN A 115 8.67 -2.93 13.96
CA GLN A 115 8.42 -3.86 15.07
C GLN A 115 7.01 -4.45 15.00
N LEU A 116 6.69 -5.10 13.88
CA LEU A 116 5.36 -5.65 13.57
C LEU A 116 5.28 -7.17 13.79
N ASP A 117 6.27 -7.76 14.49
CA ASP A 117 6.39 -9.19 14.75
C ASP A 117 5.27 -9.76 15.64
N VAL A 118 4.58 -8.90 16.40
CA VAL A 118 3.36 -9.29 17.14
C VAL A 118 2.15 -9.51 16.22
N PHE A 119 2.18 -8.97 14.99
CA PHE A 119 1.09 -9.10 14.02
C PHE A 119 1.36 -10.15 12.96
N PHE A 120 2.64 -10.36 12.63
CA PHE A 120 3.06 -11.24 11.55
C PHE A 120 4.14 -12.21 12.02
N GLU A 121 4.10 -13.42 11.48
CA GLU A 121 5.07 -14.46 11.75
C GLU A 121 5.61 -15.07 10.47
N ARG A 122 6.80 -15.65 10.58
CA ARG A 122 7.40 -16.47 9.54
C ARG A 122 7.05 -17.92 9.83
N VAL A 123 6.34 -18.56 8.91
CA VAL A 123 6.01 -19.99 8.95
C VAL A 123 6.83 -20.70 7.89
N GLU A 124 7.29 -21.91 8.17
CA GLU A 124 7.94 -22.75 7.16
C GLU A 124 6.98 -23.01 5.99
N GLY A 125 7.47 -22.78 4.77
CA GLY A 125 6.69 -22.93 3.54
C GLY A 125 7.60 -23.17 2.34
N ASP A 126 7.01 -23.35 1.16
CA ASP A 126 7.78 -23.51 -0.07
C ASP A 126 8.43 -22.19 -0.50
N SER A 127 9.65 -21.96 0.00
CA SER A 127 10.43 -20.76 -0.29
C SER A 127 10.82 -20.63 -1.77
N ARG A 128 10.59 -21.65 -2.61
CA ARG A 128 10.85 -21.60 -4.06
C ARG A 128 9.97 -20.56 -4.77
N LEU A 129 8.79 -20.27 -4.22
CA LEU A 129 7.88 -19.25 -4.74
C LEU A 129 8.22 -17.84 -4.23
N GLY A 130 9.15 -17.72 -3.27
CA GLY A 130 9.60 -16.46 -2.68
C GLY A 130 9.28 -16.37 -1.19
N ASP A 131 10.22 -15.79 -0.43
CA ASP A 131 10.19 -15.75 1.04
C ASP A 131 9.01 -14.94 1.63
N HIS A 132 8.32 -14.15 0.82
CA HIS A 132 7.09 -13.45 1.22
C HIS A 132 5.89 -14.40 1.39
N TYR A 133 5.94 -15.60 0.79
CA TYR A 133 4.94 -16.65 1.01
C TYR A 133 5.09 -17.34 2.37
N CYS A 134 6.20 -17.14 3.06
CA CYS A 134 6.41 -17.59 4.44
C CYS A 134 5.77 -16.64 5.47
N MET A 135 5.34 -15.44 5.05
CA MET A 135 4.68 -14.48 5.95
C MET A 135 3.23 -14.88 6.19
N ARG A 136 2.83 -14.96 7.46
CA ARG A 136 1.45 -15.14 7.86
C ARG A 136 1.05 -14.14 8.94
N PRO A 137 -0.19 -13.62 8.94
CA PRO A 137 -0.71 -12.91 10.09
C PRO A 137 -0.91 -13.89 11.26
N ARG A 138 -0.53 -13.48 12.47
CA ARG A 138 -0.72 -14.30 13.67
C ARG A 138 -2.19 -14.46 14.02
N GLY A 139 -2.57 -15.61 14.57
CA GLY A 139 -3.94 -15.86 15.01
C GLY A 139 -4.46 -17.24 14.68
N PHE A 140 -3.78 -17.98 13.82
CA PHE A 140 -4.17 -19.32 13.40
C PHE A 140 -2.98 -20.27 13.50
N ASN A 141 -3.25 -21.57 13.67
CA ASN A 141 -2.22 -22.58 13.56
C ASN A 141 -1.95 -22.89 12.08
N TRP A 142 -0.99 -22.20 11.48
CA TRP A 142 -0.65 -22.36 10.06
C TRP A 142 0.02 -23.70 9.71
N THR A 143 0.47 -24.46 10.71
CA THR A 143 1.05 -25.80 10.50
C THR A 143 -0.02 -26.89 10.42
N ASP A 144 -1.25 -26.59 10.86
CA ASP A 144 -2.39 -27.47 10.79
C ASP A 144 -3.15 -27.22 9.47
N PRO A 145 -3.46 -28.26 8.67
CA PRO A 145 -4.22 -28.12 7.42
C PRO A 145 -5.57 -27.40 7.60
N ASP A 146 -6.24 -27.58 8.73
CA ASP A 146 -7.54 -26.95 9.02
C ASP A 146 -7.39 -25.51 9.51
N GLN A 147 -6.15 -25.08 9.80
CA GLN A 147 -5.79 -23.73 10.24
C GLN A 147 -6.73 -23.19 11.32
N PRO A 148 -6.91 -23.88 12.46
CA PRO A 148 -7.81 -23.43 13.52
C PRO A 148 -7.30 -22.13 14.15
N GLU A 149 -8.24 -21.27 14.58
CA GLU A 149 -7.93 -20.06 15.34
C GLU A 149 -7.23 -20.45 16.66
N LEU A 150 -6.12 -19.79 16.96
CA LEU A 150 -5.41 -19.97 18.22
C LEU A 150 -6.14 -19.23 19.36
N PRO A 151 -6.40 -19.89 20.50
CA PRO A 151 -7.13 -19.28 21.61
C PRO A 151 -6.51 -17.95 22.05
N ASN A 152 -7.35 -16.92 22.17
CA ASN A 152 -7.00 -15.55 22.62
C ASN A 152 -6.02 -14.76 21.74
N VAL A 153 -5.43 -15.35 20.70
CA VAL A 153 -4.39 -14.67 19.90
C VAL A 153 -5.00 -13.52 19.08
N LEU A 154 -6.16 -13.69 18.45
CA LEU A 154 -6.81 -12.58 17.73
C LEU A 154 -7.28 -11.47 18.66
N SER A 155 -7.69 -11.80 19.88
CA SER A 155 -8.04 -10.79 20.90
C SER A 155 -6.83 -9.96 21.30
N GLN A 156 -5.69 -10.61 21.53
CA GLN A 156 -4.42 -9.94 21.80
C GLN A 156 -3.96 -9.11 20.60
N TRP A 157 -3.98 -9.68 19.39
CA TRP A 157 -3.65 -8.99 18.14
C TRP A 157 -4.41 -7.66 18.03
N ARG A 158 -5.72 -7.67 18.27
CA ARG A 158 -6.57 -6.46 18.21
C ARG A 158 -6.26 -5.49 19.34
N ALA A 159 -5.88 -5.96 20.53
CA ALA A 159 -5.47 -5.10 21.64
C ALA A 159 -4.18 -4.35 21.27
N GLU A 160 -3.16 -5.07 20.83
CA GLU A 160 -1.88 -4.51 20.38
C GLU A 160 -2.06 -3.54 19.22
N PHE A 161 -2.92 -3.88 18.26
CA PHE A 161 -3.20 -3.03 17.11
C PHE A 161 -3.73 -1.65 17.53
N ARG A 162 -4.59 -1.59 18.54
CA ARG A 162 -5.16 -0.32 19.03
C ARG A 162 -4.13 0.57 19.72
N LEU A 163 -3.04 0.00 20.22
CA LEU A 163 -1.96 0.74 20.90
C LEU A 163 -0.96 1.34 19.91
N LEU A 164 -0.96 0.89 18.66
CA LEU A 164 -0.07 1.41 17.62
C LEU A 164 -0.36 2.88 17.28
N SER A 165 0.70 3.60 16.91
CA SER A 165 0.56 4.87 16.20
C SER A 165 -0.17 4.67 14.87
N LEU A 166 -0.80 5.71 14.35
CA LEU A 166 -1.53 5.63 13.08
C LEU A 166 -0.62 5.14 11.94
N THR A 167 0.61 5.62 11.83
CA THR A 167 1.60 5.15 10.84
C THR A 167 1.78 3.63 10.88
N LYS A 168 1.95 3.05 12.07
CA LYS A 168 2.11 1.59 12.24
C LYS A 168 0.80 0.84 11.97
N GLN A 169 -0.35 1.40 12.34
CA GLN A 169 -1.66 0.83 11.98
C GLN A 169 -1.83 0.73 10.45
N LEU A 170 -1.45 1.78 9.71
CA LEU A 170 -1.50 1.81 8.26
C LEU A 170 -0.53 0.79 7.63
N MET A 171 0.67 0.60 8.19
CA MET A 171 1.62 -0.43 7.73
C MET A 171 1.06 -1.85 7.92
N VAL A 172 0.54 -2.16 9.12
CA VAL A 172 -0.09 -3.46 9.41
C VAL A 172 -1.29 -3.70 8.50
N ALA A 173 -2.17 -2.70 8.35
CA ALA A 173 -3.31 -2.79 7.45
C ALA A 173 -2.87 -3.02 6.00
N THR A 174 -1.81 -2.35 5.53
CA THR A 174 -1.28 -2.52 4.17
C THR A 174 -0.79 -3.94 3.94
N ILE A 175 0.10 -4.46 4.80
CA ILE A 175 0.63 -5.82 4.67
C ILE A 175 -0.52 -6.83 4.69
N LEU A 176 -1.45 -6.71 5.63
CA LEU A 176 -2.58 -7.62 5.74
C LEU A 176 -3.49 -7.59 4.50
N GLN A 177 -3.84 -6.39 4.02
CA GLN A 177 -4.81 -6.22 2.93
C GLN A 177 -4.21 -6.51 1.55
N LEU A 178 -2.90 -6.34 1.36
CA LEU A 178 -2.22 -6.78 0.14
C LEU A 178 -2.44 -8.28 -0.10
N TYR A 179 -2.39 -9.10 0.95
CA TYR A 179 -2.57 -10.55 0.86
C TYR A 179 -4.04 -10.97 0.88
N ARG A 180 -4.90 -10.31 1.67
CA ARG A 180 -6.32 -10.70 1.79
C ARG A 180 -7.18 -10.30 0.60
N GLN A 181 -6.92 -9.13 -0.01
CA GLN A 181 -7.67 -8.59 -1.16
C GLN A 181 -9.20 -8.70 -1.03
N GLY A 182 -9.76 -8.42 0.16
CA GLY A 182 -11.19 -8.58 0.41
C GLY A 182 -11.60 -8.33 1.87
N PRO A 183 -12.86 -8.64 2.22
CA PRO A 183 -13.37 -8.45 3.57
C PRO A 183 -12.50 -9.14 4.62
N ASP A 184 -12.31 -8.47 5.76
CA ASP A 184 -11.59 -9.00 6.92
C ASP A 184 -12.53 -9.27 8.10
N HIS A 185 -12.87 -10.55 8.26
CA HIS A 185 -13.71 -11.07 9.33
C HIS A 185 -12.92 -11.51 10.57
N TYR A 186 -11.58 -11.46 10.54
CA TYR A 186 -10.73 -12.00 11.59
C TYR A 186 -9.93 -10.89 12.29
N TRP A 187 -8.97 -10.26 11.64
CA TRP A 187 -8.00 -9.40 12.32
C TRP A 187 -8.56 -8.01 12.58
N MET A 188 -8.95 -7.29 11.52
CA MET A 188 -9.42 -5.91 11.61
C MET A 188 -10.90 -5.80 12.03
N VAL A 189 -11.32 -6.56 13.04
CA VAL A 189 -12.66 -6.52 13.62
C VAL A 189 -12.66 -5.61 14.85
N ARG A 190 -13.55 -4.61 14.88
CA ARG A 190 -13.70 -3.64 15.99
C ARG A 190 -12.39 -2.92 16.35
N VAL A 191 -11.55 -2.64 15.35
CA VAL A 191 -10.35 -1.80 15.45
C VAL A 191 -10.48 -0.59 14.53
N PRO A 192 -9.70 0.49 14.74
CA PRO A 192 -9.64 1.60 13.80
C PRO A 192 -9.27 1.09 12.40
N LYS A 193 -10.11 1.41 11.39
CA LYS A 193 -9.88 1.02 9.98
C LYS A 193 -10.59 1.87 8.94
N LYS A 194 -11.22 2.97 9.36
CA LYS A 194 -12.05 3.83 8.51
C LYS A 194 -11.32 5.13 8.11
N TRP A 195 -10.02 5.03 7.84
CA TRP A 195 -9.23 6.18 7.42
C TRP A 195 -9.52 6.50 5.96
N HIS A 196 -9.63 7.77 5.64
CA HIS A 196 -9.64 8.19 4.24
C HIS A 196 -8.28 7.89 3.61
N ALA A 197 -8.25 7.53 2.33
CA ALA A 197 -6.98 7.19 1.65
C ALA A 197 -5.98 8.36 1.69
N CYS A 198 -6.45 9.59 1.43
CA CYS A 198 -5.61 10.78 1.46
C CYS A 198 -5.06 11.09 2.86
N GLU A 199 -5.84 10.86 3.92
CA GLU A 199 -5.38 11.01 5.31
C GLU A 199 -4.27 10.02 5.62
N GLY A 200 -4.44 8.75 5.21
CA GLY A 200 -3.42 7.71 5.41
C GLY A 200 -2.12 8.01 4.66
N ILE A 201 -2.21 8.42 3.40
CA ILE A 201 -1.03 8.80 2.60
C ILE A 201 -0.34 10.05 3.19
N ASN A 202 -1.10 11.05 3.61
CA ASN A 202 -0.56 12.27 4.22
C ASN A 202 0.12 11.98 5.57
N GLU A 203 -0.46 11.09 6.38
CA GLU A 203 0.15 10.60 7.62
C GLU A 203 1.49 9.90 7.34
N LEU A 204 1.53 9.00 6.36
CA LEU A 204 2.76 8.31 5.98
C LEU A 204 3.83 9.30 5.49
N LYS A 205 3.45 10.35 4.76
CA LYS A 205 4.36 11.42 4.33
C LYS A 205 4.91 12.20 5.52
N LYS A 206 4.04 12.64 6.44
CA LYS A 206 4.43 13.42 7.64
C LYS A 206 5.35 12.65 8.58
N SER A 207 5.18 11.33 8.64
CA SER A 207 5.93 10.42 9.51
C SER A 207 7.14 9.77 8.82
N ASP A 208 7.57 10.29 7.66
CA ASP A 208 8.70 9.79 6.85
C ASP A 208 8.62 8.28 6.50
N ALA A 209 7.40 7.76 6.45
CA ALA A 209 7.11 6.34 6.22
C ALA A 209 6.56 6.07 4.81
N LEU A 210 6.31 7.13 4.02
CA LEU A 210 5.75 7.04 2.67
C LEU A 210 6.60 6.18 1.74
N GLY A 211 7.93 6.34 1.78
CA GLY A 211 8.83 5.59 0.90
C GLY A 211 8.79 4.07 1.16
N ASP A 212 8.79 3.68 2.43
CA ASP A 212 8.68 2.28 2.83
C ASP A 212 7.31 1.70 2.43
N TRP A 213 6.24 2.42 2.74
CA TRP A 213 4.89 1.98 2.42
C TRP A 213 4.65 1.87 0.91
N ALA A 214 5.03 2.91 0.15
CA ALA A 214 4.85 2.95 -1.29
C ALA A 214 5.64 1.84 -1.96
N ARG A 215 6.83 1.48 -1.44
CA ARG A 215 7.63 0.38 -1.97
C ARG A 215 6.99 -0.98 -1.70
N LEU A 216 6.38 -1.19 -0.53
CA LEU A 216 5.56 -2.40 -0.28
C LEU A 216 4.42 -2.50 -1.29
N TYR A 217 3.66 -1.42 -1.44
CA TYR A 217 2.52 -1.38 -2.33
C TYR A 217 2.93 -1.62 -3.78
N ALA A 218 3.93 -0.88 -4.28
CA ALA A 218 4.38 -0.96 -5.67
C ALA A 218 5.01 -2.32 -6.01
N LEU A 219 5.85 -2.89 -5.14
CA LEU A 219 6.54 -4.14 -5.42
C LEU A 219 5.66 -5.39 -5.24
N TYR A 220 4.46 -5.27 -4.65
CA TYR A 220 3.62 -6.43 -4.38
C TYR A 220 3.40 -7.30 -5.64
N PRO A 221 3.85 -8.57 -5.64
CA PRO A 221 3.85 -9.41 -6.84
C PRO A 221 2.50 -10.10 -7.09
N GLY A 222 1.53 -9.92 -6.20
CA GLY A 222 0.31 -10.73 -6.15
C GLY A 222 0.42 -11.88 -5.14
N TRP A 223 -0.72 -12.53 -4.93
CA TRP A 223 -0.84 -13.76 -4.15
C TRP A 223 -1.23 -14.89 -5.11
#